data_AF-A0A958D2G8-F1
#
_entry.id   AF-A0A958D2G8-F1
#
_cell.length_a   1.000
_cell.length_b   1.000
_cell.length_c   1.000
_cell.angle_alpha   90.00
_cell.angle_beta   90.00
_cell.angle_gamma   90.00
#
_symmetry.space_group_name_H-M   'P 1'
#
loop_
_entity.id
_entity.type
_entity.pdbx_description
1 polymer ?
#
loop_
_entity_poly.entity_id
_entity_poly.type
_entity_poly.pdbx_seq_one_letter_code
_entity_poly.pdbx_strand_id
1 'polypeptide(L)' 'MKVSGSYTLDATRVEVWPHIFDPAELASLIPGCRRLEQVSPDEYRGTFMMWLSAISGAYETTVRVLEREEPERCRFEG' A
#
# COMPACT_ATOMS: atom_id res chain seq x y z
N MET A 1 -16.25 -1.29 -5.41
CA MET A 1 -15.88 -0.14 -6.28
C MET A 1 -14.64 -0.54 -7.08
N LYS A 2 -14.49 -0.12 -8.34
CA LYS A 2 -13.30 -0.42 -9.16
C LYS A 2 -12.62 0.89 -9.53
N VAL A 3 -11.36 1.05 -9.15
CA VAL A 3 -10.51 2.20 -9.50
C VAL A 3 -9.30 1.68 -10.26
N SER A 4 -8.95 2.33 -11.36
CA SER A 4 -7.80 1.98 -12.20
C SER A 4 -7.14 3.24 -12.70
N GLY A 5 -5.82 3.26 -12.70
CA GLY A 5 -5.00 4.35 -13.21
C GLY A 5 -3.64 3.84 -13.65
N SER A 6 -2.91 4.67 -14.40
CA SER A 6 -1.52 4.41 -14.80
C SER A 6 -0.77 5.73 -14.75
N TYR A 7 0.49 5.67 -14.33
CA TYR A 7 1.39 6.81 -14.28
C TYR A 7 2.80 6.36 -14.69
N THR A 8 3.53 7.22 -15.38
CA THR A 8 4.91 6.96 -15.81
C THR A 8 5.87 7.69 -14.88
N LEU A 9 6.81 6.94 -14.30
CA LEU A 9 7.89 7.46 -13.48
C LEU A 9 9.16 7.57 -14.33
N ASP A 10 9.98 8.58 -14.05
CA ASP A 10 11.33 8.70 -14.61
C ASP A 10 12.33 7.87 -13.79
N ALA A 11 12.10 6.55 -13.78
CA ALA A 11 12.90 5.55 -13.07
C ALA A 11 12.66 4.16 -13.67
N THR A 12 13.61 3.25 -13.51
CA THR A 12 13.46 1.86 -13.95
C THR A 12 12.56 1.05 -13.00
N ARG A 13 11.97 -0.04 -13.50
CA ARG A 13 11.14 -0.95 -12.67
C ARG A 13 11.91 -1.50 -11.47
N VAL A 14 13.18 -1.85 -11.67
CA VAL A 14 14.05 -2.42 -10.63
C VAL A 14 14.32 -1.40 -9.53
N GLU A 15 14.49 -0.12 -9.88
CA GLU A 15 14.66 0.95 -8.89
C GLU A 15 13.37 1.18 -8.10
N VAL A 16 12.21 1.18 -8.76
CA VAL A 16 10.91 1.45 -8.11
C VAL A 16 10.45 0.28 -7.23
N TRP A 17 10.75 -0.95 -7.62
CA TRP A 17 10.17 -2.14 -7.02
C TRP A 17 10.32 -2.25 -5.48
N PRO A 18 11.51 -2.01 -4.88
CA PRO A 18 11.68 -2.09 -3.43
C PRO A 18 10.77 -1.11 -2.67
N HIS A 19 10.55 0.08 -3.23
CA HIS A 19 9.71 1.13 -2.63
C HIS A 19 8.23 0.73 -2.50
N ILE A 20 7.76 -0.19 -3.36
CA ILE A 20 6.38 -0.71 -3.30
C ILE A 20 6.16 -1.53 -2.01
N PHE A 21 7.22 -2.06 -1.40
CA PHE A 21 7.14 -2.93 -0.23
C PHE A 21 7.78 -2.32 1.02
N ASP A 22 8.31 -1.10 0.95
CA ASP A 22 8.83 -0.41 2.12
C ASP A 22 7.66 0.14 2.98
N PRO A 23 7.47 -0.33 4.23
CA PRO A 23 6.36 0.12 5.07
C PRO A 23 6.39 1.63 5.36
N ALA A 24 7.57 2.23 5.48
CA ALA A 24 7.68 3.65 5.78
C ALA A 24 7.28 4.50 4.57
N GLU A 25 7.68 4.09 3.36
CA GLU A 25 7.27 4.76 2.14
C GLU A 25 5.77 4.59 1.87
N LEU A 26 5.25 3.35 1.95
CA LEU A 26 3.82 3.09 1.80
C LEU A 26 2.99 3.93 2.78
N ALA A 27 3.38 4.01 4.06
CA ALA A 27 2.69 4.82 5.05
C ALA A 27 2.66 6.32 4.67
N SER A 28 3.73 6.83 4.06
CA SER A 28 3.80 8.23 3.61
C SER A 28 2.91 8.52 2.40
N LEU A 29 2.64 7.52 1.57
CA LEU A 29 1.88 7.64 0.33
C LEU A 29 0.38 7.40 0.52
N ILE A 30 -0.02 6.66 1.55
CA ILE A 30 -1.43 6.32 1.82
C ILE A 30 -2.10 7.46 2.60
N PRO A 31 -3.11 8.14 2.01
CA PRO A 31 -3.80 9.23 2.69
C PRO A 31 -4.41 8.77 4.01
N GLY A 32 -4.11 9.51 5.08
CA GLY A 32 -4.66 9.24 6.41
C GLY A 32 -4.01 8.07 7.15
N CYS A 33 -2.94 7.45 6.63
CA CYS A 33 -2.20 6.43 7.35
C CYS A 33 -1.58 7.00 8.63
N ARG A 34 -1.84 6.33 9.76
CA ARG A 34 -1.29 6.67 11.08
C ARG A 34 -0.20 5.69 11.50
N ARG A 35 -0.35 4.43 11.12
CA ARG A 35 0.58 3.34 11.43
C ARG A 35 0.51 2.32 10.32
N LEU A 36 1.65 1.78 9.92
CA LEU A 36 1.77 0.64 9.04
C LEU A 36 2.96 -0.20 9.51
N GLU A 37 2.73 -1.47 9.75
CA GLU A 37 3.75 -2.39 10.23
C GLU A 37 3.72 -3.67 9.41
N GLN A 38 4.90 -4.12 8.97
CA GLN A 38 5.05 -5.44 8.40
C GLN A 38 5.09 -6.46 9.54
N VAL A 39 4.07 -7.32 9.62
CA VAL A 39 3.94 -8.33 10.68
C VAL A 39 4.42 -9.71 10.24
N SER A 40 4.57 -9.91 8.93
CA SER A 40 5.24 -11.06 8.30
C SER A 40 5.77 -10.65 6.92
N PRO A 41 6.58 -11.47 6.23
CA PRO A 41 7.08 -11.13 4.90
C PRO A 41 6.00 -10.67 3.91
N ASP A 42 4.78 -11.22 4.01
CA ASP A 42 3.68 -10.96 3.09
C ASP A 42 2.44 -10.34 3.77
N GLU A 43 2.54 -9.90 5.03
CA GLU A 43 1.40 -9.30 5.76
C GLU A 43 1.78 -7.97 6.41
N TYR A 44 0.93 -6.97 6.21
CA TYR A 44 1.03 -5.64 6.81
C TYR A 44 -0.23 -5.36 7.63
N ARG A 45 -0.06 -4.69 8.76
CA ARG A 45 -1.17 -4.16 9.56
C ARG A 45 -1.08 -2.67 9.64
N GLY A 46 -2.20 -2.01 9.34
CA GLY A 46 -2.25 -0.55 9.29
C GLY A 46 -3.42 0.01 10.07
N THR A 47 -3.25 1.24 10.54
CA THR A 47 -4.35 2.06 11.05
C THR A 47 -4.44 3.31 10.19
N PHE A 48 -5.62 3.60 9.66
CA PHE A 48 -5.85 4.81 8.86
C PHE A 48 -7.04 5.60 9.37
N MET A 49 -6.96 6.90 9.17
CA MET A 49 -8.00 7.87 9.50
C MET A 49 -8.45 8.53 8.21
N MET A 50 -9.66 8.19 7.77
CA MET A 50 -10.23 8.74 6.54
C MET A 50 -11.29 9.77 6.89
N TRP A 51 -11.24 10.91 6.19
CA TRP A 51 -12.23 11.98 6.26
C TRP A 51 -12.95 12.08 4.92
N LEU A 52 -13.60 10.99 4.50
CA LEU A 52 -14.37 10.99 3.26
C LEU A 52 -15.80 11.42 3.56
N SER A 53 -16.08 12.69 3.29
CA SER A 53 -17.40 13.32 3.38
C SER A 53 -18.09 13.11 4.73
N ALA A 54 -19.01 12.15 4.84
CA ALA A 54 -19.84 11.87 6.01
C ALA A 54 -19.30 10.75 6.91
N ILE A 55 -18.17 10.14 6.53
CA ILE A 55 -17.56 9.03 7.25
C ILE A 55 -16.22 9.50 7.81
N SER A 56 -16.19 9.65 9.13
CA SER A 56 -14.99 9.88 9.91
C SER A 56 -14.77 8.71 10.87
N GLY A 57 -13.64 8.03 10.75
CA GLY A 57 -13.33 6.89 11.59
C GLY A 57 -11.86 6.50 11.52
N ALA A 58 -11.39 5.89 12.61
CA ALA A 58 -10.16 5.13 12.60
C ALA A 58 -10.49 3.69 12.17
N TYR A 59 -9.72 3.17 11.22
CA TYR A 59 -9.88 1.82 10.69
C TYR A 59 -8.58 1.06 10.87
N GLU A 60 -8.68 -0.16 11.37
CA GLU A 60 -7.60 -1.13 11.32
C GLU A 60 -7.77 -1.99 10.06
N THR A 61 -6.67 -2.25 9.37
CA THR A 61 -6.65 -3.17 8.22
C THR A 61 -5.53 -4.18 8.36
N THR A 62 -5.70 -5.28 7.63
CA THR A 62 -4.64 -6.22 7.32
C THR A 62 -4.54 -6.33 5.81
N VAL A 63 -3.36 -6.07 5.25
CA VAL A 63 -3.08 -6.20 3.82
C VAL A 63 -2.10 -7.36 3.62
N ARG A 64 -2.39 -8.23 2.64
CA ARG A 64 -1.55 -9.37 2.28
C ARG A 64 -1.03 -9.26 0.86
N VAL A 65 0.23 -9.65 0.66
CA VAL A 65 0.82 -9.86 -0.67
C VAL A 65 0.50 -11.29 -1.10
N LEU A 66 -0.23 -11.44 -2.20
CA LEU A 66 -0.68 -12.76 -2.67
C LEU A 66 0.15 -13.27 -3.84
N GLU A 67 0.64 -12.35 -4.67
CA GLU A 67 1.42 -12.67 -5.87
C GLU A 67 2.54 -11.64 -6.01
N ARG A 68 3.74 -12.12 -6.36
CA ARG A 68 4.93 -11.29 -6.57
C ARG A 68 5.78 -11.87 -7.70
N GLU A 69 5.77 -11.20 -8.84
CA GLU A 69 6.59 -11.47 -10.02
C GLU A 69 7.51 -10.26 -10.23
N GLU A 70 8.69 -10.29 -9.62
CA GLU A 70 9.59 -9.14 -9.62
C GLU A 70 10.30 -8.93 -10.96
N PRO A 71 10.39 -7.68 -11.48
CA PRO A 71 9.80 -6.40 -11.01
C PRO A 71 8.53 -6.00 -11.78
N GLU A 72 7.78 -6.99 -12.28
CA GLU A 72 6.70 -6.79 -13.26
C GLU A 72 5.32 -6.63 -12.63
N ARG A 73 4.99 -7.44 -11.61
CA ARG A 73 3.62 -7.54 -11.10
C ARG A 73 3.55 -7.99 -9.65
N CYS A 74 2.73 -7.30 -8.85
CA CYS A 74 2.33 -7.77 -7.53
C CYS A 74 0.83 -7.61 -7.32
N ARG A 75 0.26 -8.39 -6.40
CA ARG A 75 -1.15 -8.30 -5.99
C ARG A 75 -1.25 -8.20 -4.47
N PHE A 76 -1.93 -7.16 -4.01
CA PHE A 76 -2.30 -6.95 -2.61
C PHE A 76 -3.79 -7.25 -2.38
N GLU A 77 -4.16 -7.68 -1.19
CA GLU A 77 -5.53 -7.92 -0.75
C GLU A 77 -5.74 -7.47 0.70
N GLY A 78 -6.84 -6.77 1.00
CA GLY A 78 -7.20 -6.25 2.33
C GLY A 78 -8.59 -5.63 2.37
#